data_AF-A0A382HK19-F1
#
_entry.id   AF-A0A382HK19-F1
#
_cell.length_a   1.000
_cell.length_b   1.000
_cell.length_c   1.000
_cell.angle_alpha   90.00
_cell.angle_beta   90.00
_cell.angle_gamma   90.00
#
_symmetry.space_group_name_H-M   'P 1'
#
loop_
_entity.id
_entity.type
_entity.pdbx_description
1 polymer ?
#
loop_
_entity_poly.entity_id
_entity_poly.type
_entity_poly.pdbx_seq_one_letter_code
_entity_poly.pdbx_strand_id
1 'polypeptide(L)'
;MLNENGKVIYIGKAKNLKKRVSSYFGKTTHLPKTQAVLAATGSIAVTITRTEREALILENNLIKEHKPRFNVLLKDGKSYPYIEVTVMDNFPRFSFHRGKKNKDRAEYFGPYPNVNAVRDTLSQLQKVFRLRNCEDSFYNNRSRPCLQHQIKRCSAPCVGLVQEEDYAFDVSQAVEYLKGNNQHVFDEFLKKMDQASSEREYEKAAFYRNQISSL
;
A
#
# COMPACT_ATOMS: atom_id res chain seq x y z
N MET A 1 -6.56 -24.89 7.07
CA MET A 1 -6.56 -26.10 7.93
C MET A 1 -7.97 -26.33 8.43
N LEU A 2 -8.44 -27.56 8.34
CA LEU A 2 -9.80 -27.98 8.69
C LEU A 2 -9.75 -29.06 9.77
N ASN A 3 -10.78 -29.12 10.62
CA ASN A 3 -10.94 -30.26 11.54
C ASN A 3 -11.52 -31.49 10.81
N GLU A 4 -11.67 -32.59 11.53
CA GLU A 4 -12.22 -33.86 10.99
C GLU A 4 -13.61 -33.71 10.36
N ASN A 5 -14.43 -32.78 10.86
CA ASN A 5 -15.77 -32.48 10.33
C ASN A 5 -15.75 -31.50 9.14
N GLY A 6 -14.58 -31.16 8.60
CA GLY A 6 -14.44 -30.23 7.48
C GLY A 6 -14.64 -28.75 7.85
N LYS A 7 -14.71 -28.39 9.13
CA LYS A 7 -14.84 -26.98 9.58
C LYS A 7 -13.48 -26.29 9.53
N VAL A 8 -13.43 -25.09 8.98
CA VAL A 8 -12.22 -24.25 8.94
C VAL A 8 -11.84 -23.80 10.36
N ILE A 9 -10.64 -24.18 10.82
CA ILE A 9 -10.14 -23.87 12.17
C ILE A 9 -8.96 -22.90 12.18
N TYR A 10 -8.21 -22.84 11.08
CA TYR A 10 -7.08 -21.92 10.90
C TYR A 10 -6.85 -21.59 9.43
N ILE A 11 -6.62 -20.31 9.14
CA ILE A 11 -6.27 -19.78 7.82
C ILE A 11 -4.95 -19.01 7.94
N GLY A 12 -4.08 -19.14 6.95
CA GLY A 12 -2.83 -18.39 6.88
C GLY A 12 -2.36 -18.18 5.45
N LYS A 13 -1.60 -17.11 5.19
CA LYS A 13 -0.89 -16.89 3.91
C LYS A 13 0.54 -17.42 3.92
N ALA A 14 1.10 -17.60 2.72
CA ALA A 14 2.53 -17.87 2.54
C ALA A 14 3.04 -17.35 1.19
N LYS A 15 4.28 -16.84 1.17
CA LYS A 15 5.04 -16.62 -0.08
C LYS A 15 5.41 -17.94 -0.76
N ASN A 16 5.67 -18.98 0.05
CA ASN A 16 6.01 -20.31 -0.41
C ASN A 16 5.22 -21.33 0.42
N LEU A 17 4.23 -21.97 -0.20
CA LEU A 17 3.32 -22.92 0.47
C LEU A 17 4.08 -24.13 1.03
N LYS A 18 5.02 -24.71 0.26
CA LYS A 18 5.82 -25.87 0.68
C LYS A 18 6.57 -25.56 1.97
N LYS A 19 7.34 -24.46 1.99
CA LYS A 19 8.10 -24.04 3.18
C LYS A 19 7.20 -23.78 4.38
N ARG A 20 6.03 -23.16 4.16
CA ARG A 20 5.06 -22.86 5.23
C ARG A 20 4.46 -24.13 5.81
N VAL A 21 3.94 -25.02 4.98
CA VAL A 21 3.29 -26.26 5.44
C VAL A 21 4.31 -27.17 6.12
N SER A 22 5.50 -27.36 5.55
CA SER A 22 6.57 -28.15 6.16
C SER A 22 7.01 -27.62 7.53
N SER A 23 6.91 -26.30 7.78
CA SER A 23 7.28 -25.72 9.08
C SER A 23 6.41 -26.20 10.25
N TYR A 24 5.17 -26.63 9.98
CA TYR A 24 4.29 -27.21 11.00
C TYR A 24 4.74 -28.61 11.43
N PHE A 25 5.51 -29.33 10.61
CA PHE A 25 5.95 -30.69 10.89
C PHE A 25 7.45 -30.76 11.25
N GLY A 26 8.12 -29.61 11.30
CA GLY A 26 9.55 -29.49 11.64
C GLY A 26 9.80 -29.16 13.13
N LYS A 27 11.05 -28.82 13.46
CA LYS A 27 11.50 -28.51 14.84
C LYS A 27 10.78 -27.30 15.49
N THR A 28 10.05 -26.49 14.73
CA THR A 28 9.24 -25.35 15.21
C THR A 28 7.90 -25.75 15.85
N THR A 29 7.61 -27.04 15.93
CA THR A 29 6.38 -27.60 16.54
C THR A 29 6.33 -27.36 18.07
N HIS A 30 7.34 -26.76 18.71
CA HIS A 30 7.33 -26.52 20.16
C HIS A 30 6.47 -25.32 20.62
N LEU A 31 5.98 -24.47 19.72
CA LEU A 31 5.08 -23.37 20.11
C LEU A 31 3.69 -23.92 20.47
N PRO A 32 3.15 -23.66 21.69
CA PRO A 32 1.88 -24.23 22.16
C PRO A 32 0.70 -24.02 21.20
N LYS A 33 0.65 -22.84 20.56
CA LYS A 33 -0.38 -22.52 19.56
C LYS A 33 -0.29 -23.41 18.32
N THR A 34 0.91 -23.65 17.81
CA THR A 34 1.15 -24.46 16.61
C THR A 34 0.73 -25.91 16.88
N GLN A 35 1.06 -26.45 18.05
CA GLN A 35 0.62 -27.78 18.48
C GLN A 35 -0.90 -27.88 18.58
N ALA A 36 -1.54 -26.90 19.21
CA ALA A 36 -3.00 -26.90 19.36
C ALA A 36 -3.73 -26.83 18.00
N VAL A 37 -3.20 -26.08 17.04
CA VAL A 37 -3.74 -26.04 15.67
C VAL A 37 -3.58 -27.40 15.00
N LEU A 38 -2.38 -27.98 15.06
CA LEU A 38 -2.08 -29.27 14.43
C LEU A 38 -2.91 -30.40 15.01
N ALA A 39 -3.01 -30.48 16.33
CA ALA A 39 -3.79 -31.51 17.02
C ALA A 39 -5.29 -31.45 16.69
N ALA A 40 -5.80 -30.28 16.33
CA ALA A 40 -7.19 -30.10 15.91
C ALA A 40 -7.38 -30.24 14.38
N THR A 41 -6.31 -30.38 13.60
CA THR A 41 -6.36 -30.42 12.14
C THR A 41 -6.54 -31.84 11.65
N GLY A 42 -7.66 -32.12 10.96
CA GLY A 42 -7.87 -33.37 10.23
C GLY A 42 -7.37 -33.30 8.78
N SER A 43 -7.42 -32.13 8.15
CA SER A 43 -6.95 -31.97 6.77
C SER A 43 -6.45 -30.55 6.44
N ILE A 44 -5.64 -30.44 5.39
CA ILE A 44 -5.07 -29.19 4.89
C ILE A 44 -5.51 -28.97 3.45
N ALA A 45 -6.29 -27.91 3.21
CA ALA A 45 -6.57 -27.38 1.89
C ALA A 45 -5.65 -26.20 1.57
N VAL A 46 -5.30 -26.03 0.29
CA VAL A 46 -4.47 -24.92 -0.22
C VAL A 46 -5.13 -24.28 -1.43
N THR A 47 -4.95 -22.97 -1.56
CA THR A 47 -5.37 -22.20 -2.74
C THR A 47 -4.15 -21.42 -3.25
N ILE A 48 -3.84 -21.57 -4.54
CA ILE A 48 -2.71 -20.87 -5.17
C ILE A 48 -3.22 -19.51 -5.67
N THR A 49 -2.47 -18.45 -5.37
CA THR A 49 -2.71 -17.09 -5.87
C THR A 49 -1.54 -16.63 -6.74
N ARG A 50 -1.78 -15.67 -7.64
CA ARG A 50 -0.75 -15.19 -8.58
C ARG A 50 0.26 -14.28 -7.88
N THR A 51 -0.19 -13.55 -6.87
CA THR A 51 0.64 -12.57 -6.15
C THR A 51 0.50 -12.70 -4.64
N GLU A 52 1.46 -12.14 -3.89
CA GLU A 52 1.36 -12.03 -2.43
C GLU A 52 0.18 -11.14 -2.00
N ARG A 53 -0.15 -10.12 -2.81
CA ARG A 53 -1.26 -9.20 -2.56
C ARG A 53 -2.60 -9.93 -2.63
N GLU A 54 -2.79 -10.79 -3.63
CA GLU A 54 -3.97 -11.65 -3.72
C GLU A 54 -4.05 -12.63 -2.53
N ALA A 55 -2.94 -13.25 -2.14
CA ALA A 55 -2.90 -14.14 -0.97
C ALA A 55 -3.37 -13.43 0.31
N LEU A 56 -2.94 -12.17 0.51
CA LEU A 56 -3.38 -11.32 1.63
C LEU A 56 -4.88 -11.01 1.58
N ILE A 57 -5.41 -10.70 0.40
CA ILE A 57 -6.85 -10.42 0.22
C ILE A 57 -7.66 -11.67 0.55
N LEU A 58 -7.28 -12.80 -0.04
CA LEU A 58 -7.97 -14.08 0.15
C LEU A 58 -7.94 -14.52 1.62
N GLU A 59 -6.77 -14.41 2.27
CA GLU A 59 -6.63 -14.69 3.71
C GLU A 59 -7.59 -13.84 4.55
N ASN A 60 -7.69 -12.53 4.27
CA ASN A 60 -8.62 -11.64 4.99
C ASN A 60 -10.07 -12.12 4.85
N ASN A 61 -10.49 -12.32 3.61
CA ASN A 61 -11.88 -12.64 3.28
C ASN A 61 -12.28 -13.94 3.96
N LEU A 62 -11.45 -14.99 3.85
CA LEU A 62 -11.72 -16.28 4.47
C LEU A 62 -11.70 -16.20 6.01
N ILE A 63 -10.82 -15.39 6.63
CA ILE A 63 -10.82 -15.22 8.09
C ILE A 63 -12.10 -14.51 8.57
N LYS A 64 -12.57 -13.50 7.84
CA LYS A 64 -13.82 -12.79 8.18
C LYS A 64 -15.06 -13.65 7.98
N GLU A 65 -15.08 -14.44 6.91
CA GLU A 65 -16.16 -15.35 6.57
C GLU A 65 -16.28 -16.48 7.59
N HIS A 66 -15.18 -17.20 7.87
CA HIS A 66 -15.21 -18.40 8.70
C HIS A 66 -14.93 -18.15 10.19
N LYS A 67 -14.38 -16.99 10.55
CA LYS A 67 -13.96 -16.63 11.92
C LYS A 67 -13.26 -17.78 12.67
N PRO A 68 -12.18 -18.36 12.11
CA PRO A 68 -11.64 -19.64 12.56
C PRO A 68 -11.10 -19.57 13.99
N ARG A 69 -11.33 -20.60 14.81
CA ARG A 69 -11.01 -20.58 16.25
C ARG A 69 -9.57 -20.15 16.56
N PHE A 70 -8.57 -20.54 15.75
CA PHE A 70 -7.16 -20.28 16.06
C PHE A 70 -6.56 -19.01 15.42
N ASN A 71 -7.29 -18.33 14.53
CA ASN A 71 -6.90 -16.99 14.07
C ASN A 71 -7.13 -16.00 15.22
N VAL A 72 -6.16 -15.14 15.57
CA VAL A 72 -6.36 -14.14 16.65
C VAL A 72 -6.51 -12.75 16.04
N LEU A 73 -5.70 -12.47 15.02
CA LEU A 73 -5.81 -11.26 14.22
C LEU A 73 -6.94 -11.39 13.20
N LEU A 74 -7.51 -10.24 12.81
CA LEU A 74 -8.51 -10.12 11.73
C LEU A 74 -9.89 -10.76 12.02
N LYS A 75 -10.11 -11.28 13.25
CA LYS A 75 -11.44 -11.70 13.74
C LYS A 75 -12.34 -10.51 14.08
N ASP A 76 -11.79 -9.55 14.84
CA ASP A 76 -12.53 -8.37 15.32
C ASP A 76 -12.19 -7.18 14.44
N GLY A 77 -13.10 -6.75 13.55
CA GLY A 77 -13.16 -5.43 12.85
C GLY A 77 -11.89 -4.87 12.16
N LYS A 78 -10.73 -5.49 12.36
CA LYS A 78 -9.39 -5.02 12.03
C LYS A 78 -9.20 -5.35 10.57
N SER A 79 -9.52 -4.40 9.70
CA SER A 79 -9.18 -4.50 8.29
C SER A 79 -7.66 -4.42 8.12
N TYR A 80 -7.16 -4.97 7.02
CA TYR A 80 -5.82 -4.62 6.55
C TYR A 80 -5.78 -3.12 6.24
N PRO A 81 -4.62 -2.49 6.42
CA PRO A 81 -4.42 -1.11 6.04
C PRO A 81 -4.27 -0.97 4.53
N TYR A 82 -4.70 0.19 4.03
CA TYR A 82 -4.66 0.60 2.64
C TYR A 82 -4.05 2.00 2.53
N ILE A 83 -3.60 2.35 1.33
CA ILE A 83 -3.42 3.74 0.93
C ILE A 83 -4.74 4.21 0.31
N GLU A 84 -5.24 5.32 0.78
CA GLU A 84 -6.40 6.02 0.25
C GLU A 84 -5.94 7.22 -0.56
N VAL A 85 -6.52 7.38 -1.75
CA VAL A 85 -6.29 8.50 -2.67
C VAL A 85 -7.63 9.16 -2.94
N THR A 86 -7.79 10.43 -2.57
CA THR A 86 -9.04 11.16 -2.82
C THR A 86 -9.21 11.46 -4.31
N VAL A 87 -10.42 11.33 -4.85
CA VAL A 87 -10.69 11.47 -6.31
C VAL A 87 -11.48 12.72 -6.70
N MET A 88 -12.05 13.44 -5.73
CA MET A 88 -12.88 14.64 -6.00
C MET A 88 -12.14 15.96 -5.78
N ASP A 89 -10.89 15.91 -5.32
CA ASP A 89 -10.10 17.11 -5.05
C ASP A 89 -9.22 17.42 -6.25
N ASN A 90 -9.08 18.71 -6.62
CA ASN A 90 -8.09 19.17 -7.61
C ASN A 90 -6.66 18.80 -7.20
N PHE A 91 -6.43 18.67 -5.89
CA PHE A 91 -5.16 18.23 -5.31
C PHE A 91 -5.37 16.97 -4.46
N PRO A 92 -5.44 15.78 -5.08
CA PRO A 92 -5.62 14.50 -4.40
C PRO A 92 -4.66 14.28 -3.23
N ARG A 93 -5.22 13.79 -2.12
CA ARG A 93 -4.48 13.44 -0.90
C ARG A 93 -4.20 11.95 -0.85
N PHE A 94 -2.97 11.61 -0.49
CA PHE A 94 -2.56 10.23 -0.21
C PHE A 94 -2.48 10.03 1.31
N SER A 95 -3.33 9.16 1.85
CA SER A 95 -3.40 8.90 3.30
C SER A 95 -3.47 7.42 3.65
N PHE A 96 -3.10 7.10 4.89
CA PHE A 96 -3.35 5.79 5.47
C PHE A 96 -4.86 5.61 5.71
N HIS A 97 -5.42 4.48 5.29
CA HIS A 97 -6.80 4.12 5.59
C HIS A 97 -6.94 2.74 6.21
N ARG A 98 -7.89 2.64 7.15
CA ARG A 98 -8.29 1.38 7.77
C ARG A 98 -9.80 1.44 8.10
N GLY A 99 -10.56 0.49 7.58
CA GLY A 99 -11.98 0.34 7.89
C GLY A 99 -12.84 0.18 6.64
N LYS A 100 -14.08 0.65 6.72
CA LYS A 100 -15.04 0.67 5.61
C LYS A 100 -14.49 1.60 4.51
N LYS A 101 -14.51 1.12 3.26
CA LYS A 101 -14.07 1.90 2.10
C LYS A 101 -15.26 2.68 1.54
N ASN A 102 -15.03 3.93 1.13
CA ASN A 102 -15.99 4.71 0.38
C ASN A 102 -15.45 4.95 -1.04
N LYS A 103 -15.84 4.07 -1.97
CA LYS A 103 -15.33 4.11 -3.35
C LYS A 103 -15.78 5.36 -4.12
N ASP A 104 -16.84 6.02 -3.67
CA ASP A 104 -17.36 7.22 -4.34
C ASP A 104 -16.50 8.46 -4.05
N ARG A 105 -15.67 8.41 -2.99
CA ARG A 105 -14.82 9.53 -2.57
C ARG A 105 -13.33 9.28 -2.70
N ALA A 106 -12.92 8.01 -2.75
CA ALA A 106 -11.52 7.66 -2.82
C ALA A 106 -11.24 6.30 -3.46
N GLU A 107 -10.07 6.21 -4.07
CA GLU A 107 -9.46 4.96 -4.49
C GLU A 107 -8.60 4.37 -3.37
N TYR A 108 -8.55 3.03 -3.31
CA TYR A 108 -7.87 2.31 -2.23
C TYR A 108 -6.86 1.30 -2.78
N PHE A 109 -5.58 1.54 -2.50
CA PHE A 109 -4.46 0.69 -2.90
C PHE A 109 -3.98 -0.18 -1.73
N GLY A 110 -3.66 -1.44 -2.00
CA GLY A 110 -3.42 -2.48 -0.99
C GLY A 110 -4.27 -3.73 -1.21
N PRO A 111 -4.45 -4.60 -0.21
CA PRO A 111 -4.09 -4.45 1.20
C PRO A 111 -2.60 -4.60 1.47
N TYR A 112 -2.12 -3.88 2.48
CA TYR A 112 -0.75 -4.02 2.98
C TYR A 112 -0.70 -4.99 4.17
N PRO A 113 0.42 -5.72 4.34
CA PRO A 113 0.53 -6.73 5.40
C PRO A 113 0.49 -6.13 6.81
N ASN A 114 0.96 -4.89 6.98
CA ASN A 114 0.98 -4.19 8.25
C ASN A 114 1.01 -2.66 8.02
N VAL A 115 0.87 -1.89 9.10
CA VAL A 115 0.83 -0.42 9.05
C VAL A 115 2.17 0.18 8.62
N ASN A 116 3.30 -0.44 9.01
CA ASN A 116 4.62 0.05 8.65
C ASN A 116 4.83 -0.01 7.14
N ALA A 117 4.41 -1.11 6.49
CA ALA A 117 4.47 -1.23 5.03
C ALA A 117 3.68 -0.10 4.32
N VAL A 118 2.52 0.31 4.86
CA VAL A 118 1.79 1.47 4.31
C VAL A 118 2.58 2.76 4.49
N ARG A 119 3.12 2.98 5.70
CA ARG A 119 3.89 4.21 6.00
C ARG A 119 5.16 4.30 5.16
N ASP A 120 5.84 3.18 4.94
CA ASP A 120 7.04 3.11 4.11
C ASP A 120 6.70 3.45 2.65
N THR A 121 5.62 2.87 2.09
CA THR A 121 5.17 3.22 0.75
C THR A 121 4.71 4.67 0.65
N LEU A 122 3.93 5.19 1.59
CA LEU A 122 3.54 6.61 1.61
C LEU A 122 4.77 7.53 1.66
N SER A 123 5.76 7.19 2.50
CA SER A 123 7.02 7.94 2.61
C SER A 123 7.80 7.93 1.29
N GLN A 124 7.84 6.81 0.58
CA GLN A 124 8.45 6.71 -0.76
C GLN A 124 7.69 7.57 -1.77
N LEU A 125 6.36 7.45 -1.83
CA LEU A 125 5.53 8.25 -2.73
C LEU A 125 5.75 9.76 -2.52
N GLN A 126 5.86 10.21 -1.27
CA GLN A 126 6.11 11.62 -0.96
C GLN A 126 7.51 12.08 -1.38
N LYS A 127 8.53 11.22 -1.27
CA LYS A 127 9.90 11.56 -1.70
C LYS A 127 10.00 11.68 -3.22
N VAL A 128 9.33 10.79 -3.94
CA VAL A 128 9.35 10.75 -5.40
C VAL A 128 8.39 11.82 -5.95
N PHE A 129 7.09 11.69 -5.70
CA PHE A 129 6.04 12.47 -6.35
C PHE A 129 5.63 13.76 -5.60
N ARG A 130 6.23 14.04 -4.43
CA ARG A 130 5.96 15.26 -3.63
C ARG A 130 4.47 15.52 -3.37
N LEU A 131 3.73 14.48 -3.02
CA LEU A 131 2.29 14.53 -2.82
C LEU A 131 1.89 14.98 -1.42
N ARG A 132 0.73 15.65 -1.31
CA ARG A 132 0.19 16.04 0.00
C ARG A 132 -0.38 14.85 0.76
N ASN A 133 -0.23 14.92 2.08
CA ASN A 133 -0.85 14.00 3.05
C ASN A 133 -1.63 14.75 4.15
N CYS A 134 -1.68 16.08 4.10
CA CYS A 134 -2.38 16.89 5.09
C CYS A 134 -3.89 16.77 4.95
N GLU A 135 -4.61 16.75 6.07
CA GLU A 135 -6.07 16.81 6.09
C GLU A 135 -6.58 18.14 5.51
N ASP A 136 -7.82 18.15 5.04
CA ASP A 136 -8.41 19.31 4.35
C ASP A 136 -8.58 20.52 5.28
N SER A 137 -8.82 20.26 6.56
CA SER A 137 -8.81 21.28 7.61
C SER A 137 -7.49 22.05 7.66
N PHE A 138 -6.36 21.36 7.53
CA PHE A 138 -5.06 22.00 7.45
C PHE A 138 -4.83 22.60 6.06
N TYR A 139 -5.20 21.91 4.99
CA TYR A 139 -4.99 22.40 3.62
C TYR A 139 -5.66 23.77 3.39
N ASN A 140 -6.93 23.92 3.77
CA ASN A 140 -7.71 25.14 3.54
C ASN A 140 -7.27 26.33 4.39
N ASN A 141 -6.63 26.09 5.54
CA ASN A 141 -6.29 27.12 6.52
C ASN A 141 -4.80 27.51 6.51
N ARG A 142 -4.01 27.03 5.55
CA ARG A 142 -2.56 27.31 5.50
C ARG A 142 -2.29 28.62 4.76
N SER A 143 -1.52 29.49 5.43
CA SER A 143 -0.99 30.73 4.84
C SER A 143 0.50 30.65 4.47
N ARG A 144 1.19 29.57 4.88
CA ARG A 144 2.63 29.37 4.61
C ARG A 144 2.94 27.89 4.35
N PRO A 145 3.98 27.59 3.53
CA PRO A 145 4.41 26.21 3.29
C PRO A 145 4.73 25.47 4.59
N CYS A 146 4.35 24.21 4.67
CA CYS A 146 4.60 23.38 5.84
C CYS A 146 5.97 22.69 5.78
N LEU A 147 6.35 22.02 6.87
CA LEU A 147 7.60 21.26 6.95
C LEU A 147 7.77 20.25 5.80
N GLN A 148 6.68 19.59 5.37
CA GLN A 148 6.75 18.62 4.26
C GLN A 148 7.29 19.25 2.98
N HIS A 149 6.94 20.51 2.71
CA HIS A 149 7.49 21.24 1.57
C HIS A 149 8.98 21.55 1.75
N GLN A 150 9.36 22.04 2.93
CA GLN A 150 10.75 22.38 3.25
C GLN A 150 11.70 21.17 3.13
N ILE A 151 11.23 19.98 3.48
CA ILE A 151 11.98 18.72 3.32
C ILE A 151 11.76 18.05 1.96
N LYS A 152 11.21 18.78 0.97
CA LYS A 152 10.99 18.35 -0.42
C LYS A 152 10.10 17.10 -0.58
N ARG A 153 9.10 16.95 0.29
CA ARG A 153 8.10 15.86 0.29
C ARG A 153 6.69 16.27 -0.15
N CYS A 154 6.45 17.57 -0.32
CA CYS A 154 5.19 18.13 -0.78
C CYS A 154 5.46 19.32 -1.70
N SER A 155 4.77 19.41 -2.83
CA SER A 155 4.83 20.56 -3.76
C SER A 155 4.05 21.79 -3.26
N ALA A 156 3.47 21.71 -2.05
CA ALA A 156 2.74 22.78 -1.38
C ALA A 156 1.56 23.39 -2.17
N PRO A 157 0.64 22.57 -2.69
CA PRO A 157 -0.57 23.08 -3.35
C PRO A 157 -1.44 23.94 -2.44
N CYS A 158 -1.40 23.72 -1.12
CA CYS A 158 -2.17 24.49 -0.13
C CYS A 158 -1.85 25.98 -0.09
N VAL A 159 -0.76 26.42 -0.72
CA VAL A 159 -0.37 27.84 -0.82
C VAL A 159 -0.07 28.24 -2.28
N GLY A 160 -0.52 27.45 -3.25
CA GLY A 160 -0.40 27.77 -4.68
C GLY A 160 1.01 27.73 -5.27
N LEU A 161 1.94 26.98 -4.67
CA LEU A 161 3.32 26.86 -5.18
C LEU A 161 3.49 25.84 -6.33
N VAL A 162 2.42 25.16 -6.73
CA VAL A 162 2.40 24.21 -7.84
C VAL A 162 1.11 24.41 -8.63
N GLN A 163 1.20 24.25 -9.94
CA GLN A 163 0.03 24.28 -10.83
C GLN A 163 -0.77 22.98 -10.72
N GLU A 164 -2.06 23.05 -11.03
CA GLU A 164 -2.94 21.89 -10.95
C GLU A 164 -2.50 20.78 -11.92
N GLU A 165 -2.06 21.16 -13.12
CA GLU A 165 -1.64 20.23 -14.17
C GLU A 165 -0.37 19.45 -13.79
N ASP A 166 0.62 20.15 -13.21
CA ASP A 166 1.85 19.52 -12.74
C ASP A 166 1.59 18.57 -11.57
N TYR A 167 0.71 18.97 -10.65
CA TYR A 167 0.32 18.11 -9.53
C TYR A 167 -0.48 16.89 -10.00
N ALA A 168 -1.39 17.07 -10.95
CA ALA A 168 -2.17 15.99 -11.54
C ALA A 168 -1.27 14.97 -12.26
N PHE A 169 -0.21 15.44 -12.92
CA PHE A 169 0.81 14.55 -13.49
C PHE A 169 1.47 13.70 -12.40
N ASP A 170 1.99 14.32 -11.33
CA ASP A 170 2.62 13.60 -10.21
C ASP A 170 1.66 12.58 -9.56
N VAL A 171 0.38 12.93 -9.40
CA VAL A 171 -0.66 12.02 -8.90
C VAL A 171 -0.86 10.83 -9.84
N SER A 172 -0.97 11.08 -11.15
CA SER A 172 -1.16 10.02 -12.14
C SER A 172 -0.01 9.01 -12.13
N GLN A 173 1.23 9.50 -12.05
CA GLN A 173 2.41 8.65 -11.98
C GLN A 173 2.47 7.86 -10.67
N ALA A 174 2.09 8.46 -9.55
CA ALA A 174 1.99 7.76 -8.27
C ALA A 174 0.93 6.65 -8.27
N VAL A 175 -0.20 6.86 -8.93
CA VAL A 175 -1.24 5.85 -9.10
C VAL A 175 -0.74 4.69 -9.97
N GLU A 176 -0.05 4.97 -11.08
CA GLU A 176 0.56 3.94 -11.93
C GLU A 176 1.64 3.14 -11.18
N TYR A 177 2.46 3.82 -10.37
CA TYR A 177 3.41 3.16 -9.46
C TYR A 177 2.70 2.21 -8.48
N LEU A 178 1.59 2.63 -7.88
CA LEU A 178 0.80 1.78 -6.97
C LEU A 178 0.09 0.60 -7.67
N LYS A 179 -0.16 0.71 -8.98
CA LYS A 179 -0.64 -0.40 -9.82
C LYS A 179 0.48 -1.37 -10.20
N GLY A 180 1.75 -0.97 -10.06
CA GLY A 180 2.93 -1.77 -10.36
C GLY A 180 3.55 -1.50 -11.74
N ASN A 181 3.12 -0.42 -12.42
CA ASN A 181 3.60 -0.04 -13.75
C ASN A 181 4.88 0.81 -13.65
N ASN A 182 5.88 0.33 -12.91
CA ASN A 182 7.07 1.10 -12.55
C ASN A 182 7.91 1.52 -13.76
N GLN A 183 8.02 0.65 -14.79
CA GLN A 183 8.76 0.96 -16.00
C GLN A 183 8.15 2.14 -16.75
N HIS A 184 6.82 2.16 -16.86
CA HIS A 184 6.10 3.26 -17.49
C HIS A 184 6.37 4.60 -16.78
N VAL A 185 6.33 4.60 -15.45
CA VAL A 185 6.63 5.79 -14.64
C VAL A 185 8.05 6.29 -14.87
N PHE A 186 9.02 5.36 -14.93
CA PHE A 186 10.41 5.70 -15.23
C PHE A 186 10.54 6.36 -16.61
N ASP A 187 9.94 5.76 -17.63
CA ASP A 187 10.02 6.25 -19.01
C ASP A 187 9.38 7.65 -19.17
N GLU A 188 8.27 7.91 -18.48
CA GLU A 188 7.61 9.23 -18.50
C GLU A 188 8.45 10.32 -17.82
N PHE A 189 9.09 10.02 -16.68
CA PHE A 189 10.00 10.97 -16.05
C PHE A 189 11.26 11.22 -16.88
N LEU A 190 11.77 10.20 -17.57
CA LEU A 190 12.91 10.34 -18.47
C LEU A 190 12.59 11.31 -19.62
N LYS A 191 11.42 11.14 -20.25
CA LYS A 191 10.94 12.09 -21.30
C LYS A 191 10.85 13.52 -20.78
N LYS A 192 10.27 13.73 -19.59
CA LYS A 192 10.16 15.05 -18.96
C LYS A 192 11.52 15.67 -18.63
N MET A 193 12.47 14.85 -18.18
CA MET A 193 13.85 15.28 -17.95
C MET A 193 14.53 15.75 -19.24
N ASP A 194 14.42 14.96 -20.31
CA ASP A 194 15.02 15.27 -21.61
C ASP A 194 14.39 16.51 -22.26
N GLN A 195 13.06 16.67 -22.13
CA GLN A 195 12.35 17.87 -22.57
C GLN A 195 12.84 19.11 -21.83
N ALA A 196 12.87 19.08 -20.49
CA ALA A 196 13.34 20.21 -19.69
C ALA A 196 14.81 20.55 -20.00
N SER A 197 15.65 19.55 -20.25
CA SER A 197 17.05 19.75 -20.69
C SER A 197 17.12 20.46 -22.04
N SER A 198 16.29 20.04 -23.00
CA SER A 198 16.20 20.65 -24.34
C SER A 198 15.71 22.10 -24.30
N GLU A 199 14.79 22.41 -23.39
CA GLU A 199 14.26 23.76 -23.13
C GLU A 199 15.21 24.62 -22.27
N ARG A 200 16.38 24.07 -21.88
CA ARG A 200 17.39 24.71 -21.01
C ARG A 200 16.91 25.00 -19.57
N GLU A 201 15.86 24.30 -19.12
CA GLU A 201 15.36 24.31 -17.74
C GLU A 201 16.13 23.30 -16.86
N TYR A 202 17.43 23.53 -16.66
CA TYR A 202 18.32 22.55 -16.01
C TYR A 202 17.94 22.20 -14.56
N GLU A 203 17.34 23.13 -13.82
CA GLU A 203 16.86 22.85 -12.45
C GLU A 203 15.71 21.83 -12.45
N LYS A 204 14.81 21.93 -13.44
CA LYS A 204 13.67 21.03 -13.62
C LYS A 204 14.13 19.67 -14.14
N ALA A 205 15.09 19.64 -15.06
CA ALA A 205 15.75 18.39 -15.49
C ALA A 205 16.44 17.69 -14.31
N ALA A 206 17.19 18.43 -13.49
CA ALA A 206 17.83 17.88 -12.29
C ALA A 206 16.79 17.35 -11.28
N PHE A 207 15.63 18.01 -11.16
CA PHE A 207 14.53 17.54 -10.34
C PHE A 207 14.00 16.17 -10.80
N TYR A 208 13.66 16.02 -12.09
CA TYR A 208 13.19 14.73 -12.64
C TYR A 208 14.25 13.64 -12.51
N ARG A 209 15.53 13.95 -12.77
CA ARG A 209 16.64 13.00 -12.55
C ARG A 209 16.70 12.47 -11.12
N ASN A 210 16.52 13.34 -10.13
CA ASN A 210 16.54 12.95 -8.71
C ASN A 210 15.32 12.11 -8.32
N GLN A 211 14.17 12.32 -8.97
CA GLN A 211 13.00 11.44 -8.82
C GLN A 211 13.29 10.06 -9.39
N ILE A 212 13.87 10.00 -10.60
CA ILE A 212 14.28 8.75 -11.26
C ILE A 212 15.24 7.94 -10.38
N SER A 213 16.24 8.58 -9.78
CA SER A 213 17.19 7.88 -8.88
C SER A 213 16.55 7.36 -7.59
N SER A 214 15.34 7.80 -7.26
CA SER A 214 14.62 7.44 -6.03
C SER A 214 13.53 6.37 -6.26
N LEU A 215 13.25 6.00 -7.51
CA LEU A 215 12.32 4.94 -7.91
C LEU A 215 12.94 3.56 -7.76
#